data_AF-A0A660ZPH8-F1
#
_entry.id   AF-A0A660ZPH8-F1
#
_cell.length_a   1.000
_cell.length_b   1.000
_cell.length_c   1.000
_cell.angle_alpha   90.00
_cell.angle_beta   90.00
_cell.angle_gamma   90.00
#
_symmetry.space_group_name_H-M   'P 1'
#
loop_
_entity.id
_entity.type
_entity.pdbx_description
1 polymer ?
#
loop_
_entity_poly.entity_id
_entity_poly.type
_entity_poly.pdbx_seq_one_letter_code
_entity_poly.pdbx_strand_id
1 'polypeptide(L)'
;VPLYDDYGRRQGYVRDREGRVVISRLEEAELISMVQATGGVYARAGSGGLDVDRLRREIVALEGSAYRSQRIASYQDRFALPLAAALFLLVGEFFIRDRKLVVV
;
A
#
# COMPACT_ATOMS: atom_id res chain seq x y z
N VAL A 1 32.64 -13.87 4.22
CA VAL A 1 31.53 -14.63 4.86
C VAL A 1 32.12 -15.79 5.67
N PRO A 2 31.87 -15.89 6.99
CA PRO A 2 32.36 -17.01 7.80
C PRO A 2 31.55 -18.29 7.55
N LEU A 3 32.21 -19.44 7.58
CA LEU A 3 31.61 -20.77 7.51
C LEU A 3 31.43 -21.33 8.92
N TYR A 4 30.26 -21.90 9.18
CA TYR A 4 29.92 -22.57 10.43
C TYR A 4 29.64 -24.05 10.16
N ASP A 5 29.96 -24.91 11.12
CA ASP A 5 29.58 -26.32 11.08
C ASP A 5 28.14 -26.53 11.58
N ASP A 6 27.65 -27.77 11.47
CA ASP A 6 26.32 -28.17 11.95
C ASP A 6 26.12 -27.96 13.47
N TYR A 7 27.22 -27.75 14.21
CA TYR A 7 27.26 -27.50 15.64
C TYR A 7 27.51 -26.01 15.98
N GLY A 8 27.46 -25.11 14.98
CA GLY A 8 27.63 -23.66 15.14
C GLY A 8 29.08 -23.20 15.39
N ARG A 9 30.08 -24.06 15.21
CA ARG A 9 31.50 -23.73 15.39
C ARG A 9 32.05 -23.12 14.10
N ARG A 10 32.80 -22.03 14.23
CA ARG A 10 33.39 -21.31 13.09
C ARG A 10 34.55 -22.12 12.49
N GLN A 11 34.36 -22.65 11.28
CA GLN A 11 35.36 -23.45 10.56
C GLN A 11 36.29 -22.61 9.66
N GLY A 12 35.93 -21.36 9.34
CA GLY A 12 36.77 -20.50 8.50
C GLY A 12 35.99 -19.46 7.72
N TYR A 13 36.50 -19.09 6.54
CA TYR A 13 35.85 -18.18 5.59
C TYR A 13 35.58 -18.91 4.27
N VAL A 14 34.56 -18.46 3.54
CA VAL A 14 34.26 -18.93 2.19
C VAL A 14 35.49 -18.73 1.28
N ARG A 15 35.84 -19.78 0.53
CA ARG A 15 36.95 -19.78 -0.43
C ARG A 15 36.44 -20.00 -1.85
N ASP A 16 37.15 -19.45 -2.83
CA ASP A 16 36.90 -19.67 -4.26
C ASP A 16 37.45 -21.03 -4.74
N ARG A 17 37.29 -21.32 -6.03
CA ARG A 17 37.77 -22.57 -6.67
C ARG A 17 39.30 -22.68 -6.67
N GLU A 18 40.01 -21.57 -6.51
CA GLU A 18 41.46 -21.48 -6.41
C GLU A 18 41.96 -21.48 -4.95
N GLY A 19 41.07 -21.63 -3.96
CA GLY A 19 41.40 -21.70 -2.54
C GLY A 19 41.62 -20.35 -1.83
N ARG A 20 41.36 -19.22 -2.50
CA ARG A 20 41.51 -17.86 -1.94
C ARG A 20 40.26 -17.42 -1.19
N VAL A 21 40.41 -16.58 -0.17
CA VAL A 21 39.29 -16.07 0.64
C VAL A 21 38.43 -15.10 -0.17
N VAL A 22 37.12 -15.33 -0.19
CA VAL A 22 36.17 -14.45 -0.87
C VAL A 22 35.87 -13.24 -0.01
N ILE A 23 36.14 -12.05 -0.55
CA ILE A 23 35.81 -10.74 0.05
C ILE A 23 34.65 -10.15 -0.73
N SER A 24 33.46 -10.11 -0.11
CA SER A 24 32.29 -9.45 -0.68
C SER A 24 32.24 -7.98 -0.27
N ARG A 25 31.95 -7.08 -1.22
CA ARG A 25 31.73 -5.64 -0.98
C ARG A 25 30.33 -5.24 -1.46
N LEU A 26 29.71 -4.30 -0.76
CA LEU A 26 28.47 -3.66 -1.19
C LEU A 26 28.78 -2.68 -2.33
N GLU A 27 28.22 -2.93 -3.52
CA GLU A 27 28.27 -1.99 -4.64
C GLU A 27 26.99 -1.14 -4.68
N GLU A 28 27.04 -0.01 -3.97
CA GLU A 28 25.90 0.87 -3.76
C GLU A 28 25.47 1.62 -5.03
N ALA A 29 26.42 1.93 -5.93
CA ALA A 29 26.14 2.63 -7.18
C ALA A 29 25.23 1.83 -8.12
N GLU A 30 25.42 0.51 -8.20
CA GLU A 30 24.60 -0.37 -9.04
C GLU A 30 23.19 -0.53 -8.47
N LEU A 31 23.06 -0.61 -7.15
CA LEU A 31 21.76 -0.67 -6.49
C LEU A 31 20.96 0.62 -6.71
N ILE A 32 21.61 1.79 -6.63
CA ILE A 32 20.96 3.09 -6.88
C ILE A 32 20.49 3.20 -8.33
N SER A 33 21.27 2.76 -9.31
CA SER A 33 20.89 2.86 -10.72
C SER A 33 19.68 1.98 -11.07
N MET A 34 19.58 0.77 -10.52
CA MET A 34 18.41 -0.10 -10.66
C MET A 34 17.15 0.52 -10.04
N VAL A 35 17.31 1.16 -8.88
CA VAL A 35 16.21 1.85 -8.18
C VAL A 35 15.71 3.06 -8.97
N GLN A 36 16.62 3.84 -9.58
CA GLN A 36 16.26 4.96 -10.45
C GLN A 36 15.44 4.52 -11.66
N ALA A 37 15.77 3.37 -12.25
CA ALA A 37 15.04 2.82 -13.40
C ALA A 37 13.63 2.31 -13.03
N THR A 38 13.43 1.88 -11.79
CA THR A 38 12.17 1.27 -11.31
C THR A 38 11.26 2.25 -10.57
N GLY A 39 11.74 3.47 -10.29
CA GLY A 39 11.02 4.44 -9.46
C GLY A 39 10.90 4.03 -8.00
N GLY A 40 11.73 3.08 -7.55
CA GLY A 40 11.74 2.60 -6.16
C GLY A 40 12.50 3.54 -5.22
N VAL A 41 12.70 3.08 -3.97
CA VAL A 41 13.50 3.80 -2.96
C VAL A 41 14.65 2.90 -2.48
N TYR A 42 15.86 3.46 -2.43
CA TYR A 42 17.05 2.79 -1.90
C TYR A 42 17.21 3.10 -0.41
N ALA A 43 17.44 2.06 0.41
CA ALA A 43 17.72 2.20 1.83
C ALA A 43 18.93 1.34 2.22
N ARG A 44 19.97 1.95 2.79
CA ARG A 44 21.19 1.27 3.22
C ARG A 44 21.03 0.71 4.64
N ALA A 45 21.37 -0.57 4.83
CA ALA A 45 21.48 -1.17 6.16
C ALA A 45 22.90 -0.95 6.71
N GLY A 46 23.05 -0.02 7.66
CA GLY A 46 24.33 0.28 8.33
C GLY A 46 24.29 0.02 9.84
N SER A 47 25.41 0.28 10.54
CA SER A 47 25.54 0.15 12.01
C SER A 47 24.63 1.10 12.81
N GLY A 48 24.09 2.15 12.17
CA GLY A 48 23.01 3.00 12.70
C GLY A 48 21.59 2.50 12.39
N GLY A 49 21.46 1.30 11.80
CA GLY A 49 20.21 0.69 11.40
C GLY A 49 19.70 1.17 10.04
N LEU A 50 18.98 0.28 9.34
CA LEU A 50 17.93 0.73 8.44
C LEU A 50 16.98 1.56 9.31
N ASP A 51 16.62 2.79 8.94
CA ASP A 51 15.52 3.48 9.62
C ASP A 51 14.23 2.75 9.23
N VAL A 52 13.97 1.62 9.91
CA VAL A 52 12.80 0.76 9.72
C VAL A 52 11.54 1.59 9.95
N ASP A 53 11.60 2.63 10.80
CA ASP A 53 10.51 3.57 10.97
C ASP A 53 10.29 4.42 9.72
N ARG A 54 11.34 4.90 9.05
CA ARG A 54 11.23 5.61 7.77
C ARG A 54 10.67 4.70 6.68
N LEU A 55 11.16 3.47 6.55
CA LEU A 55 10.63 2.52 5.57
C LEU A 55 9.15 2.22 5.83
N ARG A 56 8.78 2.01 7.11
CA ARG A 56 7.38 1.81 7.51
C ARG A 56 6.51 3.03 7.16
N ARG A 57 6.98 4.25 7.44
CA ARG A 57 6.26 5.49 7.10
C ARG A 57 6.02 5.62 5.60
N GLU A 58 7.02 5.30 4.78
CA GLU A 58 6.92 5.34 3.32
C GLU A 58 5.87 4.34 2.80
N ILE A 59 5.87 3.11 3.29
CA ILE A 59 4.90 2.07 2.93
C ILE A 59 3.47 2.48 3.32
N VAL A 60 3.29 2.98 4.55
CA VAL A 60 1.99 3.45 5.04
C VAL A 60 1.47 4.66 4.23
N ALA A 61 2.36 5.57 3.82
CA ALA A 61 1.98 6.69 2.97
C ALA A 61 1.49 6.24 1.58
N LEU A 62 2.14 5.24 0.99
CA LEU A 62 1.73 4.63 -0.28
C LEU A 62 0.36 3.95 -0.15
N GLU A 63 0.16 3.12 0.88
CA GLU A 63 -1.14 2.47 1.14
C GLU A 63 -2.27 3.47 1.39
N GLY A 64 -2.02 4.51 2.19
CA GLY A 64 -3.00 5.55 2.48
C GLY A 64 -3.42 6.33 1.23
N SER A 65 -2.49 6.56 0.30
CA SER A 65 -2.78 7.23 -0.97
C SER A 65 -3.62 6.37 -1.92
N ALA A 66 -3.30 5.07 -2.02
CA ALA A 66 -4.05 4.12 -2.85
C ALA A 66 -5.48 3.92 -2.31
N TYR A 67 -5.64 3.83 -0.99
CA TYR A 67 -6.94 3.66 -0.35
C TYR A 67 -7.83 4.91 -0.50
N ARG A 68 -7.25 6.11 -0.44
CA ARG A 68 -7.98 7.37 -0.66
C ARG A 68 -8.46 7.51 -2.11
N SER A 69 -7.63 7.13 -3.08
CA SER A 69 -8.01 7.10 -4.51
C SER A 69 -9.22 6.20 -4.76
N GLN A 70 -9.25 5.02 -4.14
CA GLN A 70 -10.35 4.07 -4.31
C GLN A 70 -11.68 4.56 -3.71
N ARG A 71 -11.66 5.34 -2.63
CA ARG A 71 -12.88 5.91 -2.03
C ARG A 71 -13.48 7.06 -2.84
N ILE A 72 -12.67 7.81 -3.59
CA ILE A 72 -13.15 8.94 -4.40
C ILE A 72 -13.90 8.45 -5.65
N ALA A 73 -13.52 7.29 -6.21
CA ALA A 73 -14.12 6.79 -7.45
C ALA A 73 -15.55 6.20 -7.30
N SER A 74 -16.01 5.91 -6.09
CA SER A 74 -17.29 5.18 -5.86
C SER A 74 -18.36 5.96 -5.09
N TYR A 75 -18.17 7.26 -4.84
CA TYR A 75 -19.25 8.14 -4.37
C TYR A 75 -19.86 8.90 -5.55
N GLN A 76 -20.30 8.19 -6.59
CA GLN A 76 -21.30 8.75 -7.50
C GLN A 76 -22.64 8.61 -6.78
N ASP A 77 -23.18 9.72 -6.29
CA ASP A 77 -24.45 9.81 -5.58
C ASP A 77 -25.61 9.22 -6.41
N ARG A 78 -25.81 7.91 -6.31
CA ARG A 78 -26.94 7.19 -6.92
C ARG A 78 -28.27 7.47 -6.21
N PHE A 79 -28.24 8.28 -5.14
CA PHE A 79 -29.41 8.62 -4.35
C PHE A 79 -30.30 9.70 -4.99
N ALA A 80 -29.84 10.39 -6.04
CA ALA A 80 -30.63 11.42 -6.71
C ALA A 80 -31.92 10.87 -7.34
N LEU A 81 -31.87 9.68 -7.95
CA LEU A 81 -33.03 9.00 -8.54
C LEU A 81 -34.11 8.63 -7.51
N PRO A 82 -33.80 7.87 -6.43
CA PRO A 82 -34.79 7.53 -5.41
C PRO A 82 -35.28 8.78 -4.64
N LEU A 83 -34.41 9.77 -4.41
CA LEU A 83 -34.81 11.04 -3.79
C LEU A 83 -35.79 11.82 -4.65
N ALA A 84 -35.54 11.92 -5.96
CA ALA A 84 -36.44 12.57 -6.91
C ALA A 84 -37.78 11.85 -7.01
N ALA A 85 -37.79 10.51 -7.00
CA ALA A 85 -39.02 9.71 -6.98
C ALA A 85 -39.84 9.94 -5.70
N ALA A 86 -39.18 9.96 -4.54
CA ALA A 86 -39.84 10.25 -3.27
C ALA A 86 -40.41 11.68 -3.23
N LEU A 87 -39.66 12.66 -3.72
CA LEU A 87 -40.11 14.05 -3.82
C LEU A 87 -41.31 14.18 -4.77
N PHE A 88 -41.30 13.48 -5.91
CA PHE A 88 -42.40 13.48 -6.87
C PHE A 88 -43.68 12.89 -6.26
N LEU A 89 -43.59 11.75 -5.57
CA LEU A 89 -44.72 11.14 -4.87
C LEU A 89 -45.27 12.05 -3.77
N LEU A 90 -44.38 12.71 -3.01
CA LEU A 90 -44.76 13.66 -1.97
C LEU A 90 -45.53 14.86 -2.54
N VAL A 91 -45.08 15.41 -3.67
CA VAL A 91 -45.81 16.48 -4.38
C VAL A 91 -47.15 15.97 -4.93
N GLY A 92 -47.18 14.75 -5.47
CA GLY A 92 -48.39 14.11 -5.97
C GLY A 92 -49.47 13.91 -4.90
N GLU A 93 -49.08 13.68 -3.64
CA GLU A 93 -50.02 13.57 -2.51
C GLU A 93 -50.84 14.86 -2.31
N PHE A 94 -50.22 16.04 -2.47
CA PHE A 94 -50.93 17.32 -2.34
C PHE A 94 -52.04 17.47 -3.40
N PHE A 95 -51.87 16.91 -4.60
CA PHE A 95 -52.90 16.91 -5.64
C PHE A 95 -54.03 15.90 -5.38
N ILE A 96 -53.78 14.86 -4.58
CA ILE A 96 -54.77 13.80 -4.26
C ILE A 96 -55.64 14.19 -3.05
N ARG A 97 -55.29 15.26 -2.33
CA ARG A 97 -55.96 15.68 -1.11
C ARG A 97 -57.23 16.49 -1.38
N ASP A 98 -58.24 15.86 -1.99
CA ASP A 98 -59.61 16.38 -1.95
C ASP A 98 -60.73 15.34 -2.11
N ARG A 99 -60.49 14.05 -1.80
CA ARG A 99 -61.59 13.10 -1.61
C ARG A 99 -61.44 12.32 -0.31
N LYS A 100 -62.13 12.83 0.71
CA LYS A 100 -62.60 12.02 1.84
C LYS A 100 -63.36 10.82 1.27
N LEU A 101 -62.74 9.65 1.24
CA LEU A 101 -63.47 8.39 1.29
C LEU A 101 -63.36 7.88 2.71
N VAL A 102 -64.32 8.32 3.52
CA VAL A 102 -64.72 7.61 4.73
C VAL A 102 -65.14 6.22 4.28
N VAL A 103 -64.40 5.20 4.69
CA VAL A 103 -64.83 3.80 4.58
C VAL A 103 -65.18 3.36 6.00
N VAL A 104 -66.47 3.09 6.20
CA VAL A 104 -67.06 2.42 7.37
C VAL A 104 -66.68 0.94 7.33
#